data_AF-A0A937V9B1-F1
#
_entry.id   AF-A0A937V9B1-F1
#
_cell.length_a   1.000
_cell.length_b   1.000
_cell.length_c   1.000
_cell.angle_alpha   90.00
_cell.angle_beta   90.00
_cell.angle_gamma   90.00
#
_symmetry.space_group_name_H-M   'P 1'
#
loop_
_entity.id
_entity.type
_entity.pdbx_description
1 polymer ?
#
loop_
_entity_poly.entity_id
_entity_poly.type
_entity_poly.pdbx_seq_one_letter_code
_entity_poly.pdbx_strand_id
1 'polypeptide(L)'
;MPALLHQQVQRTEVRQLAGGRRRGQEDERHHDQRRRPAQRDSHGEHAAILPSGVGCPPARGRAMSNRLQASTSPYLLQHAENPVDWYPWGDEALQKARREDRPIFLSIGYAACHWCHVMAHESFEDAATAAQLNADFVCIKVDREERPDLDAIYMETVVGLTGSGGWPLSVFLTPAGEPFYGGTYWPPTPRHGLPGFRDVLQRVAEAWRDRRPAVEQAGRAYAEALRGQSEPPPGGLDLEPLLTKAVERLFRSYDWEHGGWGGAPKFPQPLAIDFLLTRSRWRADRLARDESVHALTRMADGGLQDQIGGGFHRYTVDDTWTVPHFEKMLYDNALLARTYLHAWQHTGEPRFRRVVERTLEFMQRELRHPEGGFFASLDADSEGREGAFYLWTYEAARSALGSLPQADFALQALSITPQGNFEGECVLRRPSSLADLAAEQGIETERVEAIIDQAAALLFAAREERVRPARDDKVIAEWNGLALMALAEASVALRSPRLRQAGAQLAEFLRAEMVKGDHVLRTWRDGRPGPNGLLADSAALALGFLAHYQAGFDLGWYDLGERLAGSILRRFGDPGEGLYDT
;
A
#
# COMPACT_ATOMS: atom_id res chain seq x y z
N MET A 1 10.04 -30.28 5.22
CA MET A 1 9.30 -30.14 3.94
C MET A 1 7.85 -29.71 4.16
N PRO A 2 7.57 -28.40 4.31
CA PRO A 2 6.23 -27.86 4.09
C PRO A 2 6.17 -26.58 3.22
N ALA A 3 7.26 -26.21 2.54
CA ALA A 3 7.37 -24.94 1.78
C ALA A 3 6.58 -24.87 0.45
N LEU A 4 5.84 -25.92 0.07
CA LEU A 4 5.12 -26.00 -1.22
C LEU A 4 3.62 -25.69 -1.13
N LEU A 5 3.04 -25.59 0.07
CA LEU A 5 1.59 -25.43 0.25
C LEU A 5 1.11 -23.97 0.32
N HIS A 6 1.97 -23.01 0.63
CA HIS A 6 1.55 -21.59 0.72
C HIS A 6 1.45 -20.90 -0.65
N GLN A 7 2.28 -21.31 -1.62
CA GLN A 7 2.09 -20.92 -3.03
C GLN A 7 0.78 -21.44 -3.63
N GLN A 8 0.13 -22.44 -3.01
CA GLN A 8 -1.06 -23.06 -3.54
C GLN A 8 -2.32 -22.22 -3.35
N VAL A 9 -2.40 -21.33 -2.36
CA VAL A 9 -3.60 -20.49 -2.18
C VAL A 9 -3.73 -19.47 -3.30
N GLN A 10 -2.65 -18.76 -3.64
CA GLN A 10 -2.62 -17.85 -4.80
C GLN A 10 -2.66 -18.60 -6.15
N ARG A 11 -2.08 -19.82 -6.26
CA ARG A 11 -2.14 -20.61 -7.49
C ARG A 11 -3.50 -21.30 -7.74
N THR A 12 -4.29 -21.59 -6.71
CA THR A 12 -5.55 -22.34 -6.87
C THR A 12 -6.67 -21.45 -7.39
N GLU A 13 -6.69 -20.16 -7.03
CA GLU A 13 -7.60 -19.19 -7.65
C GLU A 13 -7.26 -18.98 -9.13
N VAL A 14 -5.96 -18.94 -9.50
CA VAL A 14 -5.54 -18.77 -10.91
C VAL A 14 -5.77 -20.04 -11.77
N ARG A 15 -5.62 -21.25 -11.24
CA ARG A 15 -5.74 -22.49 -12.05
C ARG A 15 -7.16 -22.99 -12.30
N GLN A 16 -8.15 -22.66 -11.46
CA GLN A 16 -9.54 -23.03 -11.75
C GLN A 16 -10.19 -22.14 -12.83
N LEU A 17 -9.50 -21.07 -13.25
CA LEU A 17 -9.97 -20.12 -14.27
C LEU A 17 -9.51 -20.45 -15.71
N ALA A 18 -8.77 -21.55 -15.94
CA ALA A 18 -8.28 -21.94 -17.27
C ALA A 18 -8.65 -23.38 -17.68
N GLY A 19 -9.87 -23.54 -18.23
CA GLY A 19 -10.33 -24.68 -19.06
C GLY A 19 -10.82 -25.93 -18.32
N GLY A 20 -11.89 -26.64 -18.71
CA GLY A 20 -12.85 -26.51 -19.80
C GLY A 20 -13.76 -27.75 -19.90
N ARG A 21 -15.09 -27.53 -19.82
CA ARG A 21 -16.24 -28.25 -20.40
C ARG A 21 -16.36 -29.79 -20.32
N ARG A 22 -17.56 -30.25 -19.92
CA ARG A 22 -18.46 -31.07 -20.77
C ARG A 22 -19.94 -30.99 -20.35
N ARG A 23 -20.75 -30.92 -21.41
CA ARG A 23 -22.22 -30.85 -21.62
C ARG A 23 -23.15 -31.62 -20.65
N GLY A 24 -24.34 -31.04 -20.46
CA GLY A 24 -25.60 -31.73 -20.10
C GLY A 24 -26.79 -30.77 -20.27
N GLN A 25 -27.81 -31.21 -21.01
CA GLN A 25 -28.95 -30.48 -21.55
C GLN A 25 -30.20 -30.66 -20.66
N GLU A 26 -31.18 -29.75 -20.83
CA GLU A 26 -32.64 -29.94 -20.69
C GLU A 26 -33.42 -29.53 -19.41
N ASP A 27 -34.58 -28.92 -19.74
CA ASP A 27 -35.90 -28.84 -19.10
C ASP A 27 -36.32 -27.75 -18.08
N GLU A 28 -37.02 -26.74 -18.63
CA GLU A 28 -38.45 -26.43 -18.42
C GLU A 28 -39.07 -26.50 -16.99
N ARG A 29 -39.54 -25.36 -16.46
CA ARG A 29 -40.98 -24.97 -16.35
C ARG A 29 -41.28 -23.75 -15.45
N HIS A 30 -42.21 -22.94 -15.94
CA HIS A 30 -43.12 -21.96 -15.32
C HIS A 30 -43.21 -21.81 -13.79
N HIS A 31 -43.26 -20.55 -13.31
CA HIS A 31 -44.51 -19.96 -12.82
C HIS A 31 -44.46 -18.43 -12.69
N ASP A 32 -45.46 -17.79 -13.31
CA ASP A 32 -45.84 -16.38 -13.23
C ASP A 32 -46.86 -16.23 -12.10
N GLN A 33 -46.73 -15.21 -11.25
CA GLN A 33 -47.89 -14.47 -10.73
C GLN A 33 -47.53 -13.15 -10.07
N ARG A 34 -47.98 -12.08 -10.72
CA ARG A 34 -48.12 -10.70 -10.22
C ARG A 34 -49.13 -10.61 -9.07
N ARG A 35 -48.95 -9.64 -8.15
CA ARG A 35 -49.92 -8.55 -7.89
C ARG A 35 -49.39 -7.51 -6.86
N ARG A 36 -50.01 -6.33 -6.96
CA ARG A 36 -49.59 -4.98 -6.58
C ARG A 36 -50.06 -4.55 -5.16
N PRO A 37 -49.62 -3.36 -4.67
CA PRO A 37 -49.63 -2.98 -3.25
C PRO A 37 -50.83 -2.09 -2.86
N ALA A 38 -50.97 -1.80 -1.56
CA ALA A 38 -51.89 -0.79 -1.06
C ALA A 38 -51.26 0.05 0.08
N GLN A 39 -51.17 1.35 -0.16
CA GLN A 39 -51.03 2.43 0.83
C GLN A 39 -52.32 2.58 1.65
N ARG A 40 -52.21 3.11 2.86
CA ARG A 40 -53.14 4.16 3.36
C ARG A 40 -52.60 4.86 4.61
N ASP A 41 -52.68 6.18 4.55
CA ASP A 41 -52.45 7.18 5.58
C ASP A 41 -53.44 7.07 6.76
N SER A 42 -53.09 7.63 7.92
CA SER A 42 -53.81 8.79 8.50
C SER A 42 -53.33 9.18 9.91
N HIS A 43 -53.46 10.48 10.15
CA HIS A 43 -53.08 11.29 11.30
C HIS A 43 -53.80 10.97 12.62
N GLY A 44 -53.20 11.42 13.73
CA GLY A 44 -53.89 11.66 15.00
C GLY A 44 -52.98 12.16 16.12
N GLU A 45 -52.86 13.47 16.28
CA GLU A 45 -52.41 14.12 17.53
C GLU A 45 -53.53 14.03 18.58
N HIS A 46 -53.20 13.74 19.84
CA HIS A 46 -53.82 14.31 21.04
C HIS A 46 -53.03 13.96 22.31
N ALA A 47 -53.14 14.86 23.29
CA ALA A 47 -52.19 15.10 24.36
C ALA A 47 -52.35 14.24 25.64
N ALA A 48 -51.19 14.06 26.30
CA ALA A 48 -50.92 14.02 27.75
C ALA A 48 -51.93 13.39 28.72
N ILE A 49 -51.57 12.22 29.26
CA ILE A 49 -51.85 11.79 30.65
C ILE A 49 -50.61 11.03 31.17
N LEU A 50 -49.95 11.56 32.20
CA LEU A 50 -48.92 10.83 32.97
C LEU A 50 -49.59 9.85 33.94
N PRO A 51 -49.01 8.66 34.13
CA PRO A 51 -48.79 8.21 35.49
C PRO A 51 -47.33 7.81 35.73
N SER A 52 -46.87 8.27 36.89
CA SER A 52 -45.71 7.86 37.63
C SER A 52 -45.59 6.34 37.76
N GLY A 53 -44.46 5.81 37.33
CA GLY A 53 -44.07 4.40 37.49
C GLY A 53 -42.58 4.27 37.29
N VAL A 54 -41.83 4.32 38.39
CA VAL A 54 -40.38 4.11 38.44
C VAL A 54 -40.07 2.70 37.94
N GLY A 55 -39.50 2.60 36.74
CA GLY A 55 -38.87 1.42 36.21
C GLY A 55 -37.52 1.82 35.63
N CYS A 56 -36.45 1.56 36.38
CA CYS A 56 -35.09 1.73 35.91
C CYS A 56 -34.91 0.86 34.65
N PRO A 57 -34.58 1.42 33.47
CA PRO A 57 -34.26 0.57 32.33
C PRO A 57 -33.00 -0.24 32.69
N PRO A 58 -32.88 -1.50 32.23
CA PRO A 58 -31.64 -2.23 32.42
C PRO A 58 -30.53 -1.38 31.81
N ALA A 59 -29.45 -1.18 32.59
CA ALA A 59 -28.28 -0.48 32.14
C ALA A 59 -27.89 -1.06 30.78
N ARG A 60 -28.11 -0.29 29.70
CA ARG A 60 -27.42 -0.53 28.44
C ARG A 60 -25.96 -0.55 28.84
N GLY A 61 -25.32 -1.72 28.72
CA GLY A 61 -23.92 -1.88 28.99
C GLY A 61 -23.22 -0.71 28.31
N ARG A 62 -22.55 0.12 29.12
CA ARG A 62 -21.76 1.24 28.64
C ARG A 62 -20.83 0.61 27.59
N ALA A 63 -21.08 0.88 26.31
CA ALA A 63 -20.16 0.48 25.26
C ALA A 63 -18.80 0.98 25.74
N MET A 64 -17.88 0.04 26.01
CA MET A 64 -16.53 0.38 26.41
C MET A 64 -15.98 1.19 25.24
N SER A 65 -15.93 2.51 25.41
CA SER A 65 -15.40 3.42 24.40
C SER A 65 -13.97 2.94 24.10
N ASN A 66 -13.80 2.43 22.89
CA ASN A 66 -12.55 1.88 22.43
C ASN A 66 -11.51 3.01 22.44
N ARG A 67 -10.31 2.74 22.96
CA ARG A 67 -9.26 3.77 23.11
C ARG A 67 -8.83 4.37 21.77
N LEU A 68 -9.07 3.67 20.67
CA LEU A 68 -8.76 4.15 19.33
C LEU A 68 -9.61 5.38 18.91
N GLN A 69 -10.73 5.67 19.58
CA GLN A 69 -11.55 6.87 19.30
C GLN A 69 -10.78 8.19 19.46
N ALA A 70 -9.69 8.21 20.23
CA ALA A 70 -8.84 9.39 20.42
C ALA A 70 -7.68 9.49 19.41
N SER A 71 -7.53 8.53 18.50
CA SER A 71 -6.44 8.48 17.53
C SER A 71 -6.58 9.52 16.42
N THR A 72 -5.45 9.93 15.85
CA THR A 72 -5.39 10.71 14.60
C THR A 72 -5.26 9.82 13.36
N SER A 73 -4.88 8.55 13.52
CA SER A 73 -4.75 7.60 12.41
C SER A 73 -6.11 7.20 11.84
N PRO A 74 -6.37 7.41 10.54
CA PRO A 74 -7.55 6.88 9.86
C PRO A 74 -7.70 5.37 10.06
N TYR A 75 -6.61 4.61 9.96
CA TYR A 75 -6.63 3.16 10.15
C TYR A 75 -7.10 2.78 11.56
N LEU A 76 -6.57 3.42 12.60
CA LEU A 76 -6.99 3.11 13.97
C LEU A 76 -8.45 3.52 14.21
N LEU A 77 -8.89 4.65 13.65
CA LEU A 77 -10.28 5.11 13.75
C LEU A 77 -11.26 4.16 13.07
N GLN A 78 -10.89 3.49 11.97
CA GLN A 78 -11.71 2.44 11.33
C GLN A 78 -12.06 1.29 12.29
N HIS A 79 -11.25 1.05 13.32
CA HIS A 79 -11.46 -0.03 14.29
C HIS A 79 -12.04 0.42 15.64
N ALA A 80 -12.35 1.71 15.76
CA ALA A 80 -12.76 2.31 17.03
C ALA A 80 -14.16 1.86 17.52
N GLU A 81 -14.98 1.26 16.65
CA GLU A 81 -16.29 0.72 17.02
C GLU A 81 -16.31 -0.81 17.09
N ASN A 82 -15.17 -1.47 16.87
CA ASN A 82 -15.09 -2.92 16.94
C ASN A 82 -15.31 -3.40 18.38
N PRO A 83 -15.95 -4.57 18.58
CA PRO A 83 -16.17 -5.16 19.91
C PRO A 83 -14.88 -5.63 20.62
N VAL A 84 -13.75 -5.70 19.90
CA VAL A 84 -12.43 -5.98 20.50
C VAL A 84 -11.97 -4.76 21.32
N ASP A 85 -11.48 -4.98 22.54
CA ASP A 85 -10.92 -3.96 23.44
C ASP A 85 -9.52 -3.56 22.96
N TRP A 86 -9.49 -2.81 21.86
CA TRP A 86 -8.25 -2.37 21.25
C TRP A 86 -7.53 -1.31 22.09
N TYR A 87 -6.22 -1.48 22.20
CA TYR A 87 -5.29 -0.47 22.63
C TYR A 87 -4.46 0.02 21.45
N PRO A 88 -4.14 1.33 21.36
CA PRO A 88 -3.00 1.74 20.55
C PRO A 88 -1.70 1.18 21.17
N TRP A 89 -0.64 1.06 20.38
CA TRP A 89 0.66 0.73 20.93
C TRP A 89 1.14 1.81 21.90
N GLY A 90 1.51 1.41 23.12
CA GLY A 90 2.06 2.31 24.12
C GLY A 90 2.16 1.68 25.50
N ASP A 91 2.69 2.46 26.44
CA ASP A 91 2.98 2.00 27.81
C ASP A 91 1.76 1.45 28.53
N GLU A 92 0.56 2.00 28.31
CA GLU A 92 -0.68 1.51 28.95
C GLU A 92 -0.93 0.04 28.61
N ALA A 93 -0.86 -0.31 27.33
CA ALA A 93 -1.12 -1.66 26.83
C ALA A 93 -0.04 -2.64 27.29
N LEU A 94 1.24 -2.24 27.17
CA LEU A 94 2.38 -3.06 27.56
C LEU A 94 2.40 -3.31 29.09
N GLN A 95 2.10 -2.29 29.89
CA GLN A 95 2.00 -2.44 31.34
C GLN A 95 0.77 -3.26 31.75
N LYS A 96 -0.35 -3.16 31.04
CA LYS A 96 -1.51 -4.05 31.26
C LYS A 96 -1.13 -5.51 31.02
N ALA A 97 -0.48 -5.81 29.89
CA ALA A 97 -0.04 -7.16 29.56
C ALA A 97 0.86 -7.74 30.67
N ARG A 98 1.83 -6.95 31.15
CA ARG A 98 2.72 -7.34 32.26
C ARG A 98 1.98 -7.53 33.59
N ARG A 99 1.07 -6.63 33.94
CA ARG A 99 0.32 -6.69 35.21
C ARG A 99 -0.66 -7.86 35.25
N GLU A 100 -1.30 -8.16 34.13
CA GLU A 100 -2.26 -9.25 34.02
C GLU A 100 -1.61 -10.58 33.67
N ASP A 101 -0.31 -10.57 33.33
CA ASP A 101 0.45 -11.74 32.88
C ASP A 101 -0.21 -12.44 31.67
N ARG A 102 -0.72 -11.62 30.75
CA ARG A 102 -1.47 -12.03 29.57
C ARG A 102 -0.69 -11.76 28.29
N PRO A 103 -0.71 -12.69 27.32
CA PRO A 103 -0.07 -12.48 26.03
C PRO A 103 -0.74 -11.33 25.28
N ILE A 104 0.01 -10.73 24.36
CA ILE A 104 -0.46 -9.65 23.51
C ILE A 104 -0.88 -10.24 22.16
N PHE A 105 -2.04 -9.83 21.66
CA PHE A 105 -2.38 -9.97 20.25
C PHE A 105 -2.12 -8.63 19.56
N LEU A 106 -1.08 -8.58 18.73
CA LEU A 106 -0.68 -7.41 17.97
C LEU A 106 -1.19 -7.53 16.54
N SER A 107 -2.05 -6.61 16.12
CA SER A 107 -2.55 -6.51 14.75
C SER A 107 -2.02 -5.22 14.10
N ILE A 108 -1.22 -5.37 13.04
CA ILE A 108 -0.63 -4.27 12.29
C ILE A 108 -1.25 -4.19 10.89
N GLY A 109 -1.61 -2.99 10.44
CA GLY A 109 -2.13 -2.71 9.10
C GLY A 109 -2.11 -1.22 8.78
N TYR A 110 -2.83 -0.80 7.76
CA TYR A 110 -2.94 0.60 7.30
C TYR A 110 -4.27 0.80 6.57
N ALA A 111 -4.67 2.06 6.35
CA ALA A 111 -6.05 2.40 5.98
C ALA A 111 -6.47 1.90 4.59
N ALA A 112 -5.54 1.84 3.63
CA ALA A 112 -5.77 1.45 2.24
C ALA A 112 -5.60 -0.06 1.96
N CYS A 113 -5.51 -0.87 3.02
CA CYS A 113 -5.24 -2.30 2.97
C CYS A 113 -6.52 -3.14 2.83
N HIS A 114 -6.80 -3.69 1.64
CA HIS A 114 -7.97 -4.55 1.40
C HIS A 114 -8.08 -5.71 2.41
N TRP A 115 -7.03 -6.54 2.52
CA TRP A 115 -7.05 -7.70 3.43
C TRP A 115 -7.20 -7.31 4.91
N CYS A 116 -6.82 -6.09 5.27
CA CYS A 116 -7.03 -5.58 6.62
C CYS A 116 -8.52 -5.30 6.88
N HIS A 117 -9.25 -4.78 5.88
CA HIS A 117 -10.71 -4.62 5.95
C HIS A 117 -11.41 -5.98 5.97
N VAL A 118 -11.00 -6.92 5.12
CA VAL A 118 -11.54 -8.29 5.11
C VAL A 118 -11.40 -8.94 6.49
N MET A 119 -10.21 -8.89 7.10
CA MET A 119 -9.99 -9.41 8.44
C MET A 119 -10.83 -8.70 9.50
N ALA A 120 -11.04 -7.38 9.35
CA ALA A 120 -11.87 -6.62 10.28
C ALA A 120 -13.32 -7.09 10.25
N HIS A 121 -13.92 -7.12 9.06
CA HIS A 121 -15.32 -7.51 8.87
C HIS A 121 -15.57 -8.97 9.22
N GLU A 122 -14.69 -9.88 8.79
CA GLU A 122 -14.90 -11.31 9.01
C GLU A 122 -14.57 -11.76 10.44
N SER A 123 -13.70 -11.04 11.16
CA SER A 123 -13.20 -11.50 12.47
C SER A 123 -13.31 -10.48 13.59
N PHE A 124 -12.83 -9.24 13.40
CA PHE A 124 -12.77 -8.27 14.52
C PHE A 124 -14.12 -7.64 14.85
N GLU A 125 -15.09 -7.68 13.94
CA GLU A 125 -16.48 -7.26 14.14
C GLU A 125 -17.36 -8.38 14.72
N ASP A 126 -16.93 -9.64 14.61
CA ASP A 126 -17.66 -10.78 15.16
C ASP A 126 -17.56 -10.81 16.70
N ALA A 127 -18.72 -10.77 17.35
CA ALA A 127 -18.81 -10.69 18.80
C ALA A 127 -18.20 -11.92 19.51
N ALA A 128 -18.28 -13.10 18.91
CA ALA A 128 -17.73 -14.31 19.52
C ALA A 128 -16.19 -14.34 19.46
N THR A 129 -15.62 -13.94 18.33
CA THR A 129 -14.18 -13.78 18.14
C THR A 129 -13.63 -12.69 19.04
N ALA A 130 -14.31 -11.54 19.11
CA ALA A 130 -13.92 -10.44 20.00
C ALA A 130 -13.98 -10.82 21.48
N ALA A 131 -15.00 -11.57 21.92
CA ALA A 131 -15.08 -12.07 23.29
C ALA A 131 -13.88 -12.96 23.65
N GLN A 132 -13.47 -13.84 22.73
CA GLN A 132 -12.30 -14.70 22.92
C GLN A 132 -11.00 -13.89 22.97
N LEU A 133 -10.80 -12.97 22.02
CA LEU A 133 -9.66 -12.04 22.00
C LEU A 133 -9.54 -11.27 23.32
N ASN A 134 -10.64 -10.66 23.77
CA ASN A 134 -10.67 -9.84 24.99
C ASN A 134 -10.47 -10.67 26.27
N ALA A 135 -10.83 -11.96 26.26
CA ALA A 135 -10.63 -12.87 27.39
C ALA A 135 -9.18 -13.38 27.47
N ASP A 136 -8.56 -13.70 26.34
CA ASP A 136 -7.28 -14.40 26.31
C ASP A 136 -6.08 -13.44 26.14
N PHE A 137 -6.26 -12.29 25.50
CA PHE A 137 -5.17 -11.40 25.08
C PHE A 137 -5.36 -9.93 25.48
N VAL A 138 -4.24 -9.22 25.64
CA VAL A 138 -4.23 -7.76 25.50
C VAL A 138 -4.13 -7.42 24.02
N CYS A 139 -5.19 -6.84 23.45
CA CYS A 139 -5.28 -6.61 22.01
C CYS A 139 -4.73 -5.22 21.66
N ILE A 140 -3.70 -5.17 20.82
CA ILE A 140 -3.05 -3.94 20.37
C ILE A 140 -3.22 -3.78 18.86
N LYS A 141 -3.69 -2.61 18.43
CA LYS A 141 -3.83 -2.23 17.03
C LYS A 141 -2.77 -1.19 16.65
N VAL A 142 -2.09 -1.41 15.54
CA VAL A 142 -1.00 -0.54 15.07
C VAL A 142 -1.21 -0.16 13.62
N ASP A 143 -1.11 1.13 13.35
CA ASP A 143 -0.96 1.67 12.01
C ASP A 143 0.52 1.63 11.61
N ARG A 144 0.87 0.82 10.61
CA ARG A 144 2.26 0.72 10.12
C ARG A 144 2.78 2.02 9.55
N GLU A 145 1.91 2.93 9.11
CA GLU A 145 2.34 4.20 8.54
C GLU A 145 2.77 5.18 9.63
N GLU A 146 2.19 5.07 10.82
CA GLU A 146 2.61 5.82 12.01
C GLU A 146 3.76 5.12 12.76
N ARG A 147 3.84 3.79 12.71
CA ARG A 147 4.86 2.95 13.38
C ARG A 147 5.51 1.92 12.44
N PRO A 148 6.23 2.37 11.40
CA PRO A 148 6.89 1.46 10.46
C PRO A 148 8.06 0.71 11.13
N ASP A 149 8.59 1.22 12.23
CA ASP A 149 9.57 0.56 13.09
C ASP A 149 9.05 -0.76 13.68
N LEU A 150 7.84 -0.74 14.24
CA LEU A 150 7.21 -1.95 14.78
C LEU A 150 6.83 -2.90 13.66
N ASP A 151 6.29 -2.36 12.57
CA ASP A 151 5.95 -3.12 11.37
C ASP A 151 7.14 -3.91 10.85
N ALA A 152 8.30 -3.27 10.67
CA ALA A 152 9.52 -3.92 10.17
C ALA A 152 9.97 -5.08 11.08
N ILE A 153 10.09 -4.84 12.39
CA ILE A 153 10.55 -5.84 13.37
C ILE A 153 9.63 -7.07 13.36
N TYR A 154 8.31 -6.85 13.41
CA TYR A 154 7.36 -7.94 13.52
C TYR A 154 7.08 -8.62 12.16
N MET A 155 7.19 -7.90 11.05
CA MET A 155 7.13 -8.48 9.70
C MET A 155 8.30 -9.44 9.47
N GLU A 156 9.52 -9.01 9.82
CA GLU A 156 10.71 -9.87 9.72
C GLU A 156 10.54 -11.14 10.54
N THR A 157 9.98 -11.02 11.74
CA THR A 157 9.68 -12.18 12.58
C THR A 157 8.71 -13.15 11.90
N VAL A 158 7.61 -12.66 11.33
CA VAL A 158 6.61 -13.51 10.66
C VAL A 158 7.18 -14.14 9.39
N VAL A 159 8.00 -13.42 8.62
CA VAL A 159 8.72 -13.97 7.47
C VAL A 159 9.68 -15.07 7.91
N GLY A 160 10.44 -14.88 9.00
CA GLY A 160 11.32 -15.90 9.56
C GLY A 160 10.57 -17.16 10.04
N LEU A 161 9.37 -16.98 10.58
CA LEU A 161 8.50 -18.06 11.07
C LEU A 161 7.82 -18.86 9.96
N THR A 162 7.30 -18.16 8.94
CA THR A 162 6.35 -18.72 7.97
C THR A 162 6.91 -18.82 6.55
N GLY A 163 8.02 -18.13 6.27
CA GLY A 163 8.61 -17.99 4.94
C GLY A 163 7.96 -16.91 4.08
N SER A 164 6.94 -16.21 4.58
CA SER A 164 6.21 -15.15 3.86
C SER A 164 5.72 -14.07 4.82
N GLY A 165 5.37 -12.90 4.29
CA GLY A 165 4.84 -11.78 5.07
C GLY A 165 3.77 -11.03 4.30
N GLY A 166 3.05 -10.16 4.98
CA GLY A 166 1.98 -9.36 4.39
C GLY A 166 1.07 -8.77 5.45
N TRP A 167 0.16 -7.90 5.00
CA TRP A 167 -0.85 -7.29 5.86
C TRP A 167 -2.23 -7.89 5.57
N PRO A 168 -3.10 -8.04 6.58
CA PRO A 168 -2.90 -7.69 7.98
C PRO A 168 -1.85 -8.59 8.64
N LEU A 169 -0.99 -8.00 9.46
CA LEU A 169 0.03 -8.73 10.19
C LEU A 169 -0.50 -9.04 11.59
N SER A 170 -0.56 -10.32 11.94
CA SER A 170 -1.18 -10.82 13.18
C SER A 170 -0.14 -11.57 14.01
N VAL A 171 0.30 -10.98 15.10
CA VAL A 171 1.46 -11.45 15.89
C VAL A 171 1.08 -11.64 17.35
N PHE A 172 1.55 -12.72 17.95
CA PHE A 172 1.35 -13.01 19.37
C PHE A 172 2.67 -12.80 20.12
N LEU A 173 2.61 -11.95 21.15
CA LEU A 173 3.76 -11.57 21.95
C LEU A 173 3.59 -12.03 23.39
N THR A 174 4.71 -12.31 24.06
CA THR A 174 4.73 -12.45 25.52
C THR A 174 4.36 -11.12 26.18
N PRO A 175 4.01 -11.09 27.48
CA PRO A 175 3.83 -9.84 28.22
C PRO A 175 5.06 -8.89 28.18
N ALA A 176 6.24 -9.42 27.88
CA ALA A 176 7.46 -8.64 27.70
C ALA A 176 7.57 -7.96 26.32
N GLY A 177 6.73 -8.36 25.35
CA GLY A 177 6.75 -7.86 23.97
C GLY A 177 7.54 -8.74 22.99
N GLU A 178 8.00 -9.91 23.42
CA GLU A 178 8.77 -10.84 22.59
C GLU A 178 7.83 -11.67 21.69
N PRO A 179 8.04 -11.70 20.36
CA PRO A 179 7.16 -12.43 19.45
C PRO A 179 7.43 -13.93 19.52
N PHE A 180 6.37 -14.74 19.61
CA PHE A 180 6.51 -16.20 19.69
C PHE A 180 5.66 -16.97 18.68
N TYR A 181 4.67 -16.32 18.07
CA TYR A 181 3.86 -16.89 16.99
C TYR A 181 3.30 -15.75 16.13
N GLY A 182 3.01 -16.02 14.86
CA GLY A 182 2.42 -15.01 13.99
C GLY A 182 2.11 -15.54 12.61
N GLY A 183 1.38 -14.71 11.86
CA GLY A 183 0.96 -14.95 10.50
C GLY A 183 0.34 -13.69 9.92
N THR A 184 -0.34 -13.83 8.79
CA THR A 184 -1.01 -12.71 8.13
C THR A 184 -2.51 -12.73 8.43
N TYR A 185 -3.30 -13.21 7.48
CA TYR A 185 -4.74 -13.36 7.55
C TYR A 185 -5.13 -14.80 7.90
N TRP A 186 -6.13 -14.94 8.79
CA TRP A 186 -6.79 -16.22 9.07
C TRP A 186 -8.30 -16.08 8.88
N PRO A 187 -8.96 -16.99 8.15
CA PRO A 187 -10.39 -16.91 7.92
C PRO A 187 -11.19 -17.24 9.19
N PRO A 188 -12.45 -16.81 9.31
CA PRO A 188 -13.29 -17.10 10.48
C PRO A 188 -13.53 -18.61 10.64
N THR A 189 -13.56 -19.35 9.54
CA THR A 189 -13.68 -20.81 9.48
C THR A 189 -12.58 -21.41 8.63
N PRO A 190 -12.12 -22.66 8.89
CA PRO A 190 -11.07 -23.28 8.10
C PRO A 190 -11.40 -23.34 6.60
N ARG A 191 -10.55 -22.74 5.77
CA ARG A 191 -10.65 -22.77 4.30
C ARG A 191 -9.28 -22.62 3.65
N HIS A 192 -9.13 -23.13 2.43
CA HIS A 192 -7.88 -23.07 1.65
C HIS A 192 -6.63 -23.59 2.40
N GLY A 193 -6.81 -24.58 3.27
CA GLY A 193 -5.73 -25.15 4.09
C GLY A 193 -5.29 -24.27 5.27
N LEU A 194 -5.94 -23.13 5.49
CA LEU A 194 -5.73 -22.27 6.66
C LEU A 194 -6.65 -22.70 7.81
N PRO A 195 -6.17 -22.68 9.07
CA PRO A 195 -7.03 -22.88 10.24
C PRO A 195 -8.01 -21.71 10.39
N GLY A 196 -9.12 -21.95 11.10
CA GLY A 196 -10.02 -20.87 11.51
C GLY A 196 -9.34 -19.98 12.54
N PHE A 197 -9.59 -18.67 12.50
CA PHE A 197 -8.93 -17.70 13.37
C PHE A 197 -9.17 -18.02 14.85
N ARG A 198 -10.39 -18.40 15.23
CA ARG A 198 -10.71 -18.82 16.61
C ARG A 198 -9.95 -20.08 17.06
N ASP A 199 -9.66 -21.01 16.15
CA ASP A 199 -8.83 -22.18 16.44
C ASP A 199 -7.37 -21.76 16.71
N VAL A 200 -6.87 -20.77 15.97
CA VAL A 200 -5.53 -20.20 16.19
C VAL A 200 -5.48 -19.54 17.58
N LEU A 201 -6.44 -18.67 17.90
CA LEU A 201 -6.54 -18.01 19.20
C LEU A 201 -6.56 -19.02 20.35
N GLN A 202 -7.38 -20.07 20.23
CA GLN A 202 -7.48 -21.12 21.24
C GLN A 202 -6.14 -21.83 21.45
N ARG A 203 -5.49 -22.28 20.37
CA ARG A 203 -4.21 -23.01 20.45
C ARG A 203 -3.08 -22.15 21.02
N VAL A 204 -3.06 -20.85 20.70
CA VAL A 204 -2.08 -19.92 21.25
C VAL A 204 -2.32 -19.72 22.76
N ALA A 205 -3.58 -19.52 23.17
CA ALA A 205 -3.93 -19.36 24.58
C ALA A 205 -3.59 -20.63 25.40
N GLU A 206 -3.86 -21.82 24.85
CA GLU A 206 -3.46 -23.11 25.44
C GLU A 206 -1.94 -23.26 25.52
N ALA A 207 -1.20 -22.86 24.47
CA ALA A 207 0.26 -22.90 24.49
C ALA A 207 0.86 -21.98 25.56
N TRP A 208 0.31 -20.77 25.75
CA TRP A 208 0.73 -19.86 26.81
C TRP A 208 0.47 -20.46 28.20
N ARG A 209 -0.70 -21.06 28.42
CA ARG A 209 -1.09 -21.63 29.72
C ARG A 209 -0.31 -22.89 30.07
N ASP A 210 -0.20 -23.81 29.12
CA ASP A 210 0.23 -25.19 29.40
C ASP A 210 1.70 -25.43 29.03
N ARG A 211 2.29 -24.57 28.18
CA ARG A 211 3.66 -24.72 27.65
C ARG A 211 4.48 -23.42 27.73
N ARG A 212 4.22 -22.58 28.74
CA ARG A 212 4.87 -21.27 28.93
C ARG A 212 6.39 -21.26 28.75
N PRO A 213 7.19 -22.18 29.35
CA PRO A 213 8.64 -22.12 29.19
C PRO A 213 9.10 -22.26 27.74
N ALA A 214 8.39 -23.06 26.94
CA ALA A 214 8.70 -23.23 25.52
C ALA A 214 8.34 -21.96 24.71
N VAL A 215 7.22 -21.30 25.05
CA VAL A 215 6.80 -20.03 24.44
C VAL A 215 7.82 -18.92 24.72
N GLU A 216 8.25 -18.78 25.98
CA GLU A 216 9.25 -17.78 26.37
C GLU A 216 10.65 -18.08 25.79
N GLN A 217 10.99 -19.35 25.61
CA GLN A 217 12.23 -19.74 24.94
C GLN A 217 12.19 -19.36 23.45
N ALA A 218 11.08 -19.63 22.77
CA ALA A 218 10.89 -19.24 21.38
C ALA A 218 10.98 -17.71 21.22
N GLY A 219 10.30 -16.95 22.09
CA GLY A 219 10.33 -15.48 22.09
C GLY A 219 11.74 -14.91 22.21
N ARG A 220 12.54 -15.41 23.16
CA ARG A 220 13.93 -15.00 23.34
C ARG A 220 14.81 -15.35 22.14
N ALA A 221 14.67 -16.56 21.60
CA ALA A 221 15.43 -16.99 20.43
C ALA A 221 15.19 -16.09 19.20
N TYR A 222 13.93 -15.65 18.98
CA TYR A 222 13.63 -14.68 17.91
C TYR A 222 14.24 -13.32 18.18
N ALA A 223 14.09 -12.79 19.40
CA ALA A 223 14.67 -11.50 19.76
C ALA A 223 16.21 -11.48 19.61
N GLU A 224 16.89 -12.59 19.93
CA GLU A 224 18.34 -12.73 19.73
C GLU A 224 18.72 -12.82 18.25
N ALA A 225 17.96 -13.59 17.46
CA ALA A 225 18.22 -13.74 16.02
C ALA A 225 18.08 -12.41 15.27
N LEU A 226 17.11 -11.57 15.65
CA LEU A 226 16.93 -10.23 15.07
C LEU A 226 18.12 -9.31 15.40
N ARG A 227 18.59 -9.31 16.65
CA ARG A 227 19.75 -8.50 17.06
C ARG A 227 21.03 -8.89 16.32
N GLY A 228 21.25 -10.19 16.08
CA GLY A 228 22.46 -10.69 15.41
C GLY A 228 22.56 -10.34 13.91
N GLN A 229 21.48 -9.89 13.26
CA GLN A 229 21.48 -9.51 11.85
C GLN A 229 21.92 -8.06 11.60
N SER A 230 21.94 -7.22 12.63
CA SER A 230 22.20 -5.78 12.51
C SER A 230 23.65 -5.36 12.77
N GLU A 231 24.57 -6.30 13.06
CA GLU A 231 25.97 -5.95 13.34
C GLU A 231 26.75 -5.67 12.04
N PRO A 232 27.27 -4.45 11.85
CA PRO A 232 28.13 -4.17 10.71
C PRO A 232 29.43 -5.00 10.82
N PRO A 233 29.97 -5.48 9.69
CA PRO A 233 31.25 -6.18 9.73
C PRO A 233 32.37 -5.24 10.19
N PRO A 234 33.28 -5.68 11.09
CA PRO A 234 34.34 -4.83 11.60
C PRO A 234 35.35 -4.45 10.50
N GLY A 235 35.82 -3.19 10.51
CA GLY A 235 36.94 -2.72 9.68
C GLY A 235 36.59 -1.79 8.51
N GLY A 236 35.35 -1.29 8.44
CA GLY A 236 34.87 -0.46 7.34
C GLY A 236 34.55 -1.28 6.08
N LEU A 237 33.72 -0.70 5.20
CA LEU A 237 33.23 -1.39 3.99
C LEU A 237 33.96 -0.86 2.76
N ASP A 238 34.72 -1.73 2.07
CA ASP A 238 35.09 -1.44 0.68
C ASP A 238 33.84 -1.53 -0.20
N LEU A 239 33.32 -0.36 -0.57
CA LEU A 239 32.02 -0.25 -1.22
C LEU A 239 32.03 -0.81 -2.64
N GLU A 240 33.09 -0.64 -3.42
CA GLU A 240 33.04 -0.99 -4.85
C GLU A 240 32.87 -2.50 -5.10
N PRO A 241 33.60 -3.41 -4.41
CA PRO A 241 33.33 -4.85 -4.50
C PRO A 241 31.92 -5.23 -4.03
N LEU A 242 31.36 -4.54 -3.04
CA LEU A 242 30.00 -4.78 -2.56
C LEU A 242 28.96 -4.36 -3.59
N LEU A 243 29.10 -3.16 -4.16
CA LEU A 243 28.23 -2.65 -5.21
C LEU A 243 28.30 -3.54 -6.46
N THR A 244 29.49 -4.02 -6.83
CA THR A 244 29.66 -4.97 -7.94
C THR A 244 28.95 -6.29 -7.67
N LYS A 245 29.11 -6.87 -6.47
CA LYS A 245 28.37 -8.08 -6.06
C LYS A 245 26.86 -7.86 -6.04
N ALA A 246 26.40 -6.65 -5.68
CA ALA A 246 24.98 -6.31 -5.72
C ALA A 246 24.43 -6.34 -7.16
N VAL A 247 25.14 -5.74 -8.12
CA VAL A 247 24.78 -5.82 -9.55
C VAL A 247 24.73 -7.28 -10.01
N GLU A 248 25.74 -8.08 -9.71
CA GLU A 248 25.76 -9.51 -10.10
C GLU A 248 24.60 -10.31 -9.50
N ARG A 249 24.19 -10.01 -8.26
CA ARG A 249 23.05 -10.66 -7.60
C ARG A 249 21.73 -10.26 -8.25
N LEU A 250 21.55 -8.98 -8.56
CA LEU A 250 20.37 -8.49 -9.27
C LEU A 250 20.26 -9.17 -10.64
N PHE A 251 21.36 -9.23 -11.40
CA PHE A 251 21.38 -9.89 -12.70
C PHE A 251 20.99 -11.37 -12.65
N ARG A 252 21.54 -12.12 -11.70
CA ARG A 252 21.25 -13.57 -11.57
C ARG A 252 19.82 -13.88 -11.18
N SER A 253 19.13 -12.94 -10.53
CA SER A 253 17.76 -13.10 -10.05
C SER A 253 16.73 -12.37 -10.90
N TYR A 254 17.16 -11.75 -12.00
CA TYR A 254 16.30 -10.99 -12.89
C TYR A 254 15.39 -11.91 -13.71
N ASP A 255 14.12 -11.53 -13.80
CA ASP A 255 13.12 -12.19 -14.63
C ASP A 255 13.12 -11.57 -16.04
N TRP A 256 13.80 -12.24 -16.98
CA TRP A 256 13.85 -11.80 -18.38
C TRP A 256 12.57 -12.06 -19.18
N GLU A 257 11.64 -12.86 -18.66
CA GLU A 257 10.37 -13.14 -19.33
C GLU A 257 9.37 -12.01 -19.09
N HIS A 258 9.23 -11.57 -17.84
CA HIS A 258 8.26 -10.55 -17.47
C HIS A 258 8.86 -9.21 -17.04
N GLY A 259 10.16 -9.14 -16.78
CA GLY A 259 10.88 -7.95 -16.31
C GLY A 259 10.80 -7.75 -14.80
N GLY A 260 11.87 -7.24 -14.19
CA GLY A 260 11.98 -7.02 -12.74
C GLY A 260 12.48 -8.24 -11.95
N TRP A 261 12.18 -8.28 -10.65
CA TRP A 261 12.66 -9.32 -9.72
C TRP A 261 11.53 -9.89 -8.86
N GLY A 262 11.71 -11.12 -8.41
CA GLY A 262 10.72 -11.84 -7.60
C GLY A 262 9.62 -12.52 -8.43
N GLY A 263 8.78 -13.31 -7.77
CA GLY A 263 7.58 -13.91 -8.35
C GLY A 263 6.31 -13.17 -7.94
N ALA A 264 5.16 -13.84 -8.03
CA ALA A 264 3.88 -13.34 -7.52
C ALA A 264 3.81 -13.37 -5.96
N PRO A 265 3.33 -12.31 -5.29
CA PRO A 265 3.05 -10.98 -5.82
C PRO A 265 4.33 -10.21 -6.15
N LYS A 266 4.30 -9.38 -7.20
CA LYS A 266 5.49 -8.73 -7.78
C LYS A 266 5.53 -7.23 -7.55
N PHE A 267 6.64 -6.75 -6.96
CA PHE A 267 6.84 -5.37 -6.54
C PHE A 267 7.81 -4.58 -7.47
N PRO A 268 7.60 -3.27 -7.68
CA PRO A 268 8.36 -2.48 -8.67
C PRO A 268 9.86 -2.26 -8.39
N GLN A 269 10.29 -2.35 -7.13
CA GLN A 269 11.68 -2.16 -6.67
C GLN A 269 12.41 -0.93 -7.27
N PRO A 270 11.84 0.30 -7.20
CA PRO A 270 12.38 1.48 -7.87
C PRO A 270 13.81 1.84 -7.45
N LEU A 271 14.18 1.61 -6.18
CA LEU A 271 15.53 1.89 -5.67
C LEU A 271 16.59 0.96 -6.27
N ALA A 272 16.26 -0.31 -6.52
CA ALA A 272 17.17 -1.25 -7.17
C ALA A 272 17.40 -0.86 -8.63
N ILE A 273 16.33 -0.46 -9.34
CA ILE A 273 16.41 0.05 -10.70
C ILE A 273 17.24 1.34 -10.75
N ASP A 274 17.01 2.27 -9.82
CA ASP A 274 17.74 3.53 -9.77
C ASP A 274 19.24 3.32 -9.50
N PHE A 275 19.56 2.35 -8.64
CA PHE A 275 20.92 1.89 -8.41
C PHE A 275 21.55 1.35 -9.71
N LEU A 276 20.87 0.50 -10.47
CA LEU A 276 21.36 -0.03 -11.75
C LEU A 276 21.54 1.06 -12.81
N LEU A 277 20.59 1.99 -12.93
CA LEU A 277 20.71 3.16 -13.81
C LEU A 277 21.93 4.01 -13.43
N THR A 278 22.15 4.22 -12.14
CA THR A 278 23.34 4.92 -11.64
C THR A 278 24.61 4.14 -11.99
N ARG A 279 24.68 2.84 -11.69
CA ARG A 279 25.84 2.00 -12.05
C ARG A 279 26.14 2.05 -13.55
N SER A 280 25.11 1.98 -14.39
CA SER A 280 25.26 2.09 -15.83
C SER A 280 25.87 3.43 -16.26
N ARG A 281 25.38 4.55 -15.72
CA ARG A 281 25.91 5.89 -16.03
C ARG A 281 27.39 6.06 -15.66
N TRP A 282 27.80 5.51 -14.52
CA TRP A 282 29.15 5.71 -13.98
C TRP A 282 30.18 4.71 -14.50
N ARG A 283 29.76 3.48 -14.82
CA ARG A 283 30.64 2.38 -15.26
C ARG A 283 30.45 1.97 -16.73
N ALA A 284 29.53 2.63 -17.45
CA ALA A 284 29.10 2.24 -18.80
C ALA A 284 28.61 0.78 -18.87
N ASP A 285 28.01 0.29 -17.79
CA ASP A 285 27.47 -1.07 -17.70
C ASP A 285 26.18 -1.18 -18.52
N ARG A 286 26.27 -1.87 -19.67
CA ARG A 286 25.14 -2.05 -20.59
C ARG A 286 24.10 -3.02 -20.04
N LEU A 287 24.50 -4.04 -19.28
CA LEU A 287 23.55 -5.02 -18.74
C LEU A 287 22.65 -4.35 -17.69
N ALA A 288 23.24 -3.57 -16.79
CA ALA A 288 22.47 -2.79 -15.81
C ALA A 288 21.47 -1.84 -16.46
N ARG A 289 21.83 -1.23 -17.60
CA ARG A 289 20.90 -0.41 -18.41
C ARG A 289 19.76 -1.26 -18.96
N ASP A 290 20.06 -2.38 -19.60
CA ASP A 290 19.08 -3.19 -20.31
C ASP A 290 18.08 -3.84 -19.34
N GLU A 291 18.53 -4.30 -18.16
CA GLU A 291 17.66 -4.74 -17.06
C GLU A 291 16.70 -3.62 -16.62
N SER A 292 17.24 -2.42 -16.40
CA SER A 292 16.44 -1.27 -15.96
C SER A 292 15.39 -0.87 -17.00
N VAL A 293 15.79 -0.75 -18.26
CA VAL A 293 14.89 -0.38 -19.38
C VAL A 293 13.82 -1.44 -19.59
N HIS A 294 14.19 -2.72 -19.51
CA HIS A 294 13.24 -3.81 -19.65
C HIS A 294 12.21 -3.79 -18.51
N ALA A 295 12.64 -3.74 -17.24
CA ALA A 295 11.73 -3.69 -16.10
C ALA A 295 10.78 -2.50 -16.17
N LEU A 296 11.30 -1.29 -16.43
CA LEU A 296 10.49 -0.07 -16.54
C LEU A 296 9.50 -0.11 -17.70
N THR A 297 9.87 -0.73 -18.83
CA THR A 297 8.95 -0.89 -19.96
C THR A 297 7.81 -1.84 -19.61
N ARG A 298 8.12 -3.00 -19.02
CA ARG A 298 7.11 -4.00 -18.64
C ARG A 298 6.13 -3.47 -17.60
N MET A 299 6.62 -2.71 -16.62
CA MET A 299 5.78 -2.06 -15.61
C MET A 299 4.88 -0.96 -16.21
N ALA A 300 5.40 -0.14 -17.12
CA ALA A 300 4.65 0.96 -17.73
C ALA A 300 3.58 0.47 -18.70
N ASP A 301 3.83 -0.64 -19.40
CA ASP A 301 2.88 -1.25 -20.33
C ASP A 301 1.88 -2.19 -19.63
N GLY A 302 2.17 -2.62 -18.40
CA GLY A 302 1.30 -3.46 -17.58
C GLY A 302 0.11 -2.73 -16.96
N GLY A 303 -0.69 -3.48 -16.20
CA GLY A 303 -1.79 -2.93 -15.39
C GLY A 303 -1.33 -2.31 -14.06
N LEU A 304 -0.03 -2.41 -13.73
CA LEU A 304 0.56 -1.70 -12.59
C LEU A 304 0.46 -0.17 -12.77
N GLN A 305 0.70 0.33 -13.98
CA GLN A 305 0.53 1.75 -14.31
C GLN A 305 -0.92 2.01 -14.74
N ASP A 306 -1.57 3.01 -14.16
CA ASP A 306 -2.94 3.38 -14.54
C ASP A 306 -2.94 4.07 -15.90
N GLN A 307 -3.30 3.30 -16.92
CA GLN A 307 -3.34 3.69 -18.33
C GLN A 307 -4.33 4.82 -18.63
N ILE A 308 -5.23 5.16 -17.70
CA ILE A 308 -6.19 6.25 -17.83
C ILE A 308 -5.72 7.47 -17.02
N GLY A 309 -5.60 7.32 -15.69
CA GLY A 309 -5.38 8.45 -14.78
C GLY A 309 -3.93 8.74 -14.45
N GLY A 310 -3.00 7.88 -14.85
CA GLY A 310 -1.60 7.95 -14.43
C GLY A 310 -1.38 7.51 -12.97
N GLY A 311 -0.11 7.51 -12.60
CA GLY A 311 0.35 6.91 -11.35
C GLY A 311 0.39 5.39 -11.41
N PHE A 312 0.98 4.81 -10.38
CA PHE A 312 1.19 3.39 -10.21
C PHE A 312 0.38 2.86 -9.03
N HIS A 313 -0.19 1.69 -9.24
CA HIS A 313 -0.64 0.81 -8.17
C HIS A 313 0.56 0.22 -7.44
N ARG A 314 0.35 -0.28 -6.22
CA ARG A 314 1.45 -0.67 -5.32
C ARG A 314 2.28 -1.85 -5.84
N TYR A 315 1.62 -2.91 -6.30
CA TYR A 315 2.23 -4.13 -6.82
C TYR A 315 1.22 -4.90 -7.68
N THR A 316 1.65 -5.98 -8.34
CA THR A 316 0.73 -6.90 -9.02
C THR A 316 0.61 -8.23 -8.28
N VAL A 317 -0.60 -8.79 -8.24
CA VAL A 317 -0.83 -10.10 -7.62
C VAL A 317 -0.24 -11.24 -8.45
N ASP A 318 -0.07 -11.02 -9.77
CA ASP A 318 0.68 -11.89 -10.67
C ASP A 318 2.12 -11.40 -10.91
N ASP A 319 2.92 -12.23 -11.59
CA ASP A 319 4.32 -11.96 -11.95
C ASP A 319 4.50 -11.30 -13.33
N THR A 320 3.40 -11.06 -14.05
CA THR A 320 3.35 -10.56 -15.43
C THR A 320 3.11 -9.05 -15.53
N TRP A 321 2.96 -8.37 -14.39
CA TRP A 321 2.54 -6.96 -14.27
C TRP A 321 1.11 -6.70 -14.77
N THR A 322 0.21 -7.69 -14.75
CA THR A 322 -1.13 -7.55 -15.31
C THR A 322 -2.15 -7.07 -14.29
N VAL A 323 -2.38 -7.82 -13.21
CA VAL A 323 -3.45 -7.54 -12.23
C VAL A 323 -2.84 -6.83 -11.02
N PRO A 324 -3.13 -5.53 -10.82
CA PRO A 324 -2.64 -4.79 -9.67
C PRO A 324 -3.38 -5.17 -8.38
N HIS A 325 -2.72 -4.95 -7.25
CA HIS A 325 -3.41 -4.60 -6.02
C HIS A 325 -3.68 -3.08 -6.09
N PHE A 326 -4.95 -2.67 -6.11
CA PHE A 326 -5.35 -1.38 -6.70
C PHE A 326 -5.03 -0.13 -5.85
N GLU A 327 -4.45 -0.32 -4.67
CA GLU A 327 -3.92 0.74 -3.82
C GLU A 327 -2.88 1.60 -4.56
N LYS A 328 -2.90 2.92 -4.31
CA LYS A 328 -1.87 3.85 -4.83
C LYS A 328 -1.23 4.66 -3.71
N MET A 329 0.08 4.50 -3.54
CA MET A 329 0.86 5.14 -2.48
C MET A 329 1.65 6.34 -2.98
N LEU A 330 1.75 7.39 -2.16
CA LEU A 330 2.58 8.56 -2.46
C LEU A 330 4.05 8.17 -2.63
N TYR A 331 4.61 7.36 -1.73
CA TYR A 331 6.04 7.01 -1.77
C TYR A 331 6.38 6.16 -3.01
N ASP A 332 5.54 5.19 -3.39
CA ASP A 332 5.73 4.38 -4.59
C ASP A 332 5.72 5.27 -5.84
N ASN A 333 4.75 6.17 -5.93
CA ASN A 333 4.63 7.09 -7.06
C ASN A 333 5.76 8.13 -7.11
N ALA A 334 6.22 8.64 -5.98
CA ALA A 334 7.35 9.57 -5.91
C ALA A 334 8.66 8.88 -6.35
N LEU A 335 8.92 7.68 -5.83
CA LEU A 335 10.10 6.89 -6.20
C LEU A 335 10.07 6.48 -7.67
N LEU A 336 8.94 5.96 -8.16
CA LEU A 336 8.81 5.58 -9.57
C LEU A 336 8.91 6.79 -10.49
N ALA A 337 8.25 7.91 -10.20
CA ALA A 337 8.40 9.13 -11.00
C ALA A 337 9.88 9.55 -11.14
N ARG A 338 10.64 9.44 -10.04
CA ARG A 338 12.07 9.75 -10.03
C ARG A 338 12.90 8.72 -10.83
N THR A 339 12.67 7.42 -10.63
CA THR A 339 13.37 6.36 -11.38
C THR A 339 13.09 6.46 -12.88
N TYR A 340 11.85 6.70 -13.29
CA TYR A 340 11.50 6.93 -14.70
C TYR A 340 12.12 8.23 -15.25
N LEU A 341 12.27 9.28 -14.42
CA LEU A 341 12.98 10.50 -14.81
C LEU A 341 14.46 10.21 -15.10
N HIS A 342 15.12 9.46 -14.23
CA HIS A 342 16.50 9.05 -14.43
C HIS A 342 16.66 8.14 -15.65
N ALA A 343 15.72 7.23 -15.89
CA ALA A 343 15.70 6.40 -17.09
C ALA A 343 15.54 7.25 -18.36
N TRP A 344 14.64 8.23 -18.37
CA TRP A 344 14.50 9.16 -19.48
C TRP A 344 15.77 9.98 -19.72
N GLN A 345 16.38 10.54 -18.67
CA GLN A 345 17.63 11.29 -18.80
C GLN A 345 18.78 10.42 -19.31
N HIS A 346 18.81 9.15 -18.93
CA HIS A 346 19.85 8.21 -19.34
C HIS A 346 19.68 7.70 -20.77
N THR A 347 18.43 7.46 -21.21
CA THR A 347 18.13 6.79 -22.48
C THR A 347 17.63 7.73 -23.58
N GLY A 348 17.04 8.87 -23.22
CA GLY A 348 16.34 9.77 -24.13
C GLY A 348 14.97 9.26 -24.59
N GLU A 349 14.49 8.11 -24.12
CA GLU A 349 13.27 7.50 -24.63
C GLU A 349 12.00 8.29 -24.23
N PRO A 350 11.20 8.79 -25.19
CA PRO A 350 10.02 9.62 -24.89
C PRO A 350 8.97 8.93 -24.03
N ARG A 351 8.88 7.59 -24.08
CA ARG A 351 7.95 6.80 -23.26
C ARG A 351 8.16 7.03 -21.76
N PHE A 352 9.42 7.11 -21.31
CA PHE A 352 9.72 7.28 -19.89
C PHE A 352 9.37 8.68 -19.41
N ARG A 353 9.63 9.70 -20.23
CA ARG A 353 9.16 11.07 -19.96
C ARG A 353 7.65 11.13 -19.77
N ARG A 354 6.90 10.49 -20.67
CA ARG A 354 5.43 10.42 -20.58
C ARG A 354 4.96 9.78 -19.27
N VAL A 355 5.62 8.71 -18.82
CA VAL A 355 5.33 8.07 -17.52
C VAL A 355 5.61 9.03 -16.36
N VAL A 356 6.71 9.78 -16.38
CA VAL A 356 7.03 10.79 -15.36
C VAL A 356 5.93 11.85 -15.29
N GLU A 357 5.58 12.46 -16.44
CA GLU A 357 4.58 13.53 -16.52
C GLU A 357 3.23 13.05 -15.98
N ARG A 358 2.76 11.87 -16.41
CA ARG A 358 1.49 11.28 -15.96
C ARG A 358 1.49 10.91 -14.48
N THR A 359 2.61 10.46 -13.94
CA THR A 359 2.73 10.10 -12.51
C THR A 359 2.71 11.34 -11.63
N LEU A 360 3.45 12.39 -12.01
CA LEU A 360 3.45 13.67 -11.29
C LEU A 360 2.12 14.43 -11.42
N GLU A 361 1.40 14.27 -12.54
CA GLU A 361 0.03 14.78 -12.70
C GLU A 361 -0.95 14.05 -11.80
N PHE A 362 -0.87 12.71 -11.71
CA PHE A 362 -1.64 11.92 -10.76
C PHE A 362 -1.42 12.40 -9.32
N MET A 363 -0.15 12.51 -8.89
CA MET A 363 0.19 12.98 -7.54
C MET A 363 -0.45 14.35 -7.25
N GLN A 364 -0.31 15.30 -8.18
CA GLN A 364 -0.87 16.65 -8.00
C GLN A 364 -2.40 16.70 -8.04
N ARG A 365 -3.04 15.82 -8.82
CA ARG A 365 -4.50 15.79 -9.00
C ARG A 365 -5.20 15.08 -7.84
N GLU A 366 -4.68 13.94 -7.41
CA GLU A 366 -5.37 13.05 -6.48
C GLU A 366 -4.87 13.17 -5.03
N LEU A 367 -3.55 13.37 -4.87
CA LEU A 367 -2.89 13.30 -3.56
C LEU A 367 -2.52 14.66 -2.98
N ARG A 368 -2.71 15.76 -3.71
CA ARG A 368 -2.32 17.07 -3.19
C ARG A 368 -3.29 17.58 -2.11
N HIS A 369 -2.74 17.94 -0.95
CA HIS A 369 -3.44 18.68 0.10
C HIS A 369 -3.58 20.16 -0.31
N PRO A 370 -4.75 20.81 -0.07
CA PRO A 370 -4.96 22.21 -0.42
C PRO A 370 -3.90 23.19 0.15
N GLU A 371 -3.36 22.90 1.33
CA GLU A 371 -2.33 23.71 1.99
C GLU A 371 -0.90 23.44 1.49
N GLY A 372 -0.67 22.44 0.64
CA GLY A 372 0.63 22.23 -0.04
C GLY A 372 1.27 20.85 0.17
N GLY A 373 0.94 20.15 1.26
CA GLY A 373 1.36 18.76 1.49
C GLY A 373 0.77 17.76 0.48
N PHE A 374 1.14 16.50 0.59
CA PHE A 374 0.53 15.38 -0.13
C PHE A 374 0.02 14.33 0.85
N PHE A 375 -1.20 13.88 0.59
CA PHE A 375 -1.88 12.76 1.21
C PHE A 375 -1.15 11.44 0.97
N ALA A 376 -1.32 10.51 1.91
CA ALA A 376 -0.60 9.26 1.98
C ALA A 376 -0.93 8.32 0.81
N SER A 377 -2.22 8.07 0.57
CA SER A 377 -2.64 7.04 -0.39
C SER A 377 -4.09 7.15 -0.85
N LEU A 378 -4.41 6.38 -1.90
CA LEU A 378 -5.77 6.00 -2.27
C LEU A 378 -5.97 4.50 -1.97
N ASP A 379 -7.13 4.18 -1.42
CA ASP A 379 -7.58 2.84 -1.12
C ASP A 379 -7.63 1.94 -2.37
N ALA A 380 -7.45 0.64 -2.17
CA ALA A 380 -7.67 -0.37 -3.19
C ALA A 380 -9.17 -0.56 -3.46
N ASP A 381 -10.00 -0.36 -2.42
CA ASP A 381 -11.43 -0.62 -2.47
C ASP A 381 -12.24 0.61 -2.86
N SER A 382 -13.28 0.38 -3.67
CA SER A 382 -14.38 1.31 -3.86
C SER A 382 -15.69 0.52 -3.88
N GLU A 383 -16.74 1.04 -3.25
CA GLU A 383 -18.02 0.33 -3.06
C GLU A 383 -17.85 -1.06 -2.40
N GLY A 384 -16.85 -1.23 -1.54
CA GLY A 384 -16.55 -2.50 -0.86
C GLY A 384 -15.99 -3.59 -1.78
N ARG A 385 -15.50 -3.23 -2.98
CA ARG A 385 -14.81 -4.15 -3.90
C ARG A 385 -13.48 -3.55 -4.33
N GLU A 386 -12.43 -4.38 -4.25
CA GLU A 386 -11.12 -4.03 -4.76
C GLU A 386 -11.19 -3.73 -6.26
N GLY A 387 -10.59 -2.61 -6.70
CA GLY A 387 -10.44 -2.28 -8.11
C GLY A 387 -11.70 -1.76 -8.82
N ALA A 388 -12.87 -1.70 -8.17
CA ALA A 388 -14.14 -1.30 -8.78
C ALA A 388 -14.09 0.07 -9.51
N PHE A 389 -13.29 1.00 -8.98
CA PHE A 389 -13.08 2.30 -9.62
C PHE A 389 -12.28 2.20 -10.93
N TYR A 390 -11.37 1.23 -11.05
CA TYR A 390 -10.38 1.13 -12.11
C TYR A 390 -10.73 0.11 -13.20
N LEU A 391 -11.49 -0.95 -12.87
CA LEU A 391 -11.87 -2.02 -13.79
C LEU A 391 -12.92 -1.55 -14.81
N TRP A 392 -12.89 -2.14 -16.01
CA TRP A 392 -13.83 -1.82 -17.08
C TRP A 392 -14.46 -3.05 -17.68
N THR A 393 -15.78 -3.06 -17.82
CA THR A 393 -16.44 -3.93 -18.79
C THR A 393 -16.22 -3.39 -20.20
N TYR A 394 -16.23 -4.29 -21.18
CA TYR A 394 -16.10 -3.93 -22.59
C TYR A 394 -17.22 -2.96 -23.02
N GLU A 395 -18.45 -3.22 -22.59
CA GLU A 395 -19.62 -2.42 -22.94
C GLU A 395 -19.51 -1.00 -22.38
N ALA A 396 -19.09 -0.85 -21.12
CA ALA A 396 -18.90 0.46 -20.50
C ALA A 396 -17.80 1.26 -21.21
N ALA A 397 -16.66 0.62 -21.52
CA ALA A 397 -15.57 1.27 -22.24
C ALA A 397 -15.97 1.66 -23.65
N ARG A 398 -16.64 0.77 -24.39
CA ARG A 398 -17.14 1.03 -25.75
C ARG A 398 -18.16 2.17 -25.76
N SER A 399 -19.04 2.23 -24.76
CA SER A 399 -19.98 3.34 -24.61
C SER A 399 -19.26 4.67 -24.36
N ALA A 400 -18.28 4.70 -23.45
CA ALA A 400 -17.50 5.90 -23.16
C ALA A 400 -16.68 6.39 -24.36
N LEU A 401 -16.18 5.46 -25.19
CA LEU A 401 -15.43 5.76 -26.40
C LEU A 401 -16.30 6.05 -27.63
N GLY A 402 -17.63 6.07 -27.51
CA GLY A 402 -18.55 6.15 -28.65
C GLY A 402 -18.38 7.37 -29.56
N SER A 403 -17.81 8.47 -29.05
CA SER A 403 -17.48 9.67 -29.83
C SER A 403 -16.11 9.63 -30.51
N LEU A 404 -15.25 8.65 -30.19
CA LEU A 404 -13.92 8.52 -30.75
C LEU A 404 -13.96 7.73 -32.06
N PRO A 405 -13.58 8.30 -33.22
CA PRO A 405 -13.63 7.58 -34.50
C PRO A 405 -12.76 6.32 -34.52
N GLN A 406 -11.69 6.28 -33.72
CA GLN A 406 -10.77 5.15 -33.57
C GLN A 406 -11.08 4.29 -32.31
N ALA A 407 -12.35 4.24 -31.86
CA ALA A 407 -12.74 3.49 -30.66
C ALA A 407 -12.28 2.02 -30.69
N ASP A 408 -12.44 1.32 -31.82
CA ASP A 408 -12.05 -0.10 -31.93
C ASP A 408 -10.54 -0.32 -31.81
N PHE A 409 -9.73 0.62 -32.32
CA PHE A 409 -8.28 0.59 -32.11
C PHE A 409 -7.94 0.87 -30.65
N ALA A 410 -8.56 1.89 -30.05
CA ALA A 410 -8.31 2.28 -28.66
C ALA A 410 -8.64 1.15 -27.67
N LEU A 411 -9.74 0.43 -27.89
CA LEU A 411 -10.11 -0.76 -27.10
C LEU A 411 -8.99 -1.81 -27.15
N GLN A 412 -8.48 -2.13 -28.35
CA GLN A 412 -7.40 -3.11 -28.51
C GLN A 412 -6.06 -2.61 -27.95
N ALA A 413 -5.73 -1.34 -28.16
CA ALA A 413 -4.50 -0.70 -27.67
C ALA A 413 -4.43 -0.63 -26.13
N LEU A 414 -5.58 -0.69 -25.46
CA LEU A 414 -5.72 -0.75 -24.00
C LEU A 414 -6.08 -2.15 -23.48
N SER A 415 -6.05 -3.17 -24.35
CA SER A 415 -6.38 -4.56 -24.04
C SER A 415 -7.78 -4.77 -23.45
N ILE A 416 -8.75 -3.95 -23.87
CA ILE A 416 -10.15 -4.04 -23.46
C ILE A 416 -10.88 -4.99 -24.41
N THR A 417 -11.31 -6.14 -23.92
CA THR A 417 -11.96 -7.19 -24.72
C THR A 417 -13.30 -7.63 -24.12
N PRO A 418 -14.24 -8.16 -24.93
CA PRO A 418 -15.52 -8.66 -24.42
C PRO A 418 -15.39 -9.78 -23.38
N GLN A 419 -14.27 -10.52 -23.39
CA GLN A 419 -14.04 -11.61 -22.44
C GLN A 419 -13.48 -11.11 -21.10
N GLY A 420 -12.91 -9.90 -21.06
CA GLY A 420 -12.12 -9.44 -19.93
C GLY A 420 -10.76 -10.13 -19.83
N ASN A 421 -9.92 -9.62 -18.94
CA ASN A 421 -8.67 -10.26 -18.51
C ASN A 421 -8.60 -10.43 -16.98
N PHE A 422 -9.65 -10.04 -16.26
CA PHE A 422 -9.81 -10.20 -14.81
C PHE A 422 -11.30 -10.32 -14.46
N GLU A 423 -11.75 -11.51 -14.06
CA GLU A 423 -13.11 -11.77 -13.58
C GLU A 423 -14.26 -11.28 -14.51
N GLY A 424 -14.05 -11.28 -15.83
CA GLY A 424 -15.02 -10.78 -16.81
C GLY A 424 -14.96 -9.26 -17.04
N GLU A 425 -14.11 -8.55 -16.31
CA GLU A 425 -13.73 -7.16 -16.51
C GLU A 425 -12.31 -7.05 -17.08
N CYS A 426 -11.91 -5.83 -17.43
CA CYS A 426 -10.60 -5.51 -18.00
C CYS A 426 -9.78 -4.66 -17.03
N VAL A 427 -8.60 -5.16 -16.68
CA VAL A 427 -7.45 -4.35 -16.29
C VAL A 427 -6.80 -3.82 -17.57
N LEU A 428 -6.70 -2.51 -17.70
CA LEU A 428 -6.15 -1.89 -18.89
C LEU A 428 -4.63 -2.04 -18.91
N ARG A 429 -4.08 -2.40 -20.07
CA ARG A 429 -2.65 -2.54 -20.32
C ARG A 429 -2.34 -2.32 -21.79
N ARG A 430 -1.10 -1.94 -22.09
CA ARG A 430 -0.60 -1.75 -23.46
C ARG A 430 -0.01 -3.08 -23.96
N PRO A 431 -0.51 -3.65 -25.07
CA PRO A 431 0.05 -4.90 -25.58
C PRO A 431 1.45 -4.67 -26.17
N SER A 432 2.35 -5.65 -26.02
CA SER A 432 3.69 -5.60 -26.62
C SER A 432 3.66 -5.44 -28.15
N SER A 433 2.57 -5.85 -28.79
CA SER A 433 2.34 -5.77 -30.23
C SER A 433 1.67 -4.46 -30.67
N LEU A 434 1.68 -3.40 -29.87
CA LEU A 434 1.00 -2.14 -30.21
C LEU A 434 1.50 -1.54 -31.53
N ALA A 435 2.79 -1.70 -31.85
CA ALA A 435 3.35 -1.27 -33.13
C ALA A 435 2.80 -2.10 -34.29
N ASP A 436 2.70 -3.42 -34.13
CA ASP A 436 2.13 -4.31 -35.14
C ASP A 436 0.63 -4.02 -35.33
N LEU A 437 -0.10 -3.82 -34.24
CA LEU A 437 -1.52 -3.44 -34.25
C LEU A 437 -1.76 -2.13 -35.01
N ALA A 438 -0.89 -1.13 -34.79
CA ALA A 438 -0.96 0.13 -35.51
C ALA A 438 -0.69 -0.07 -37.01
N ALA A 439 0.32 -0.87 -37.36
CA ALA A 439 0.65 -1.17 -38.74
C ALA A 439 -0.48 -1.93 -39.46
N GLU A 440 -1.09 -2.94 -38.81
CA GLU A 440 -2.22 -3.71 -39.33
C GLU A 440 -3.44 -2.84 -39.62
N GLN A 441 -3.66 -1.79 -38.82
CA GLN A 441 -4.79 -0.87 -38.97
C GLN A 441 -4.44 0.39 -39.77
N GLY A 442 -3.24 0.47 -40.35
CA GLY A 442 -2.80 1.64 -41.14
C GLY A 442 -2.71 2.92 -40.32
N ILE A 443 -2.42 2.82 -39.02
CA ILE A 443 -2.24 3.95 -38.12
C ILE A 443 -0.75 4.28 -38.04
N GLU A 444 -0.42 5.51 -38.43
CA GLU A 444 0.93 6.04 -38.28
C GLU A 444 1.38 6.00 -36.82
N THR A 445 2.61 5.56 -36.57
CA THR A 445 3.20 5.45 -35.23
C THR A 445 3.06 6.73 -34.41
N GLU A 446 3.20 7.90 -35.05
CA GLU A 446 3.07 9.22 -34.43
C GLU A 446 1.64 9.52 -33.93
N ARG A 447 0.62 8.88 -34.52
CA ARG A 447 -0.79 9.04 -34.11
C ARG A 447 -1.22 8.07 -33.01
N VAL A 448 -0.51 6.96 -32.81
CA VAL A 448 -0.89 5.92 -31.84
C VAL A 448 -1.08 6.50 -30.44
N GLU A 449 -0.07 7.23 -29.96
CA GLU A 449 -0.10 7.85 -28.64
C GLU A 449 -1.21 8.89 -28.52
N ALA A 450 -1.45 9.70 -29.55
CA ALA A 450 -2.53 10.69 -29.55
C ALA A 450 -3.93 10.07 -29.48
N ILE A 451 -4.15 8.93 -30.16
CA ILE A 451 -5.42 8.20 -30.08
C ILE A 451 -5.62 7.61 -28.69
N ILE A 452 -4.57 7.03 -28.10
CA ILE A 452 -4.61 6.48 -26.74
C ILE A 452 -4.86 7.59 -25.72
N ASP A 453 -4.24 8.76 -25.86
CA ASP A 453 -4.45 9.90 -24.96
C ASP A 453 -5.89 10.43 -25.06
N GLN A 454 -6.49 10.49 -26.26
CA GLN A 454 -7.89 10.86 -26.44
C GLN A 454 -8.84 9.83 -25.82
N ALA A 455 -8.57 8.54 -26.01
CA ALA A 455 -9.32 7.47 -25.40
C ALA A 455 -9.24 7.51 -23.87
N ALA A 456 -8.03 7.70 -23.32
CA ALA A 456 -7.79 7.84 -21.89
C ALA A 456 -8.55 9.04 -21.32
N ALA A 457 -8.61 10.18 -22.02
CA ALA A 457 -9.38 11.34 -21.57
C ALA A 457 -10.90 11.06 -21.50
N LEU A 458 -11.47 10.38 -22.51
CA LEU A 458 -12.89 10.00 -22.51
C LEU A 458 -13.21 8.97 -21.42
N LEU A 459 -12.36 7.95 -21.27
CA LEU A 459 -12.48 6.95 -20.21
C LEU A 459 -12.32 7.59 -18.83
N PHE A 460 -11.40 8.54 -18.68
CA PHE A 460 -11.21 9.29 -17.44
C PHE A 460 -12.49 10.06 -17.08
N ALA A 461 -13.07 10.81 -18.02
CA ALA A 461 -14.31 11.55 -17.80
C ALA A 461 -15.47 10.63 -17.33
N ALA A 462 -15.62 9.46 -17.96
CA ALA A 462 -16.63 8.48 -17.54
C ALA A 462 -16.28 7.79 -16.19
N ARG A 463 -14.98 7.63 -15.86
CA ARG A 463 -14.54 7.08 -14.57
C ARG A 463 -14.82 8.04 -13.42
N GLU A 464 -14.77 9.34 -13.65
CA GLU A 464 -15.03 10.37 -12.64
C GLU A 464 -16.47 10.36 -12.10
N GLU A 465 -17.41 9.72 -12.81
CA GLU A 465 -18.80 9.55 -12.35
C GLU A 465 -18.97 8.40 -11.35
N ARG A 466 -17.94 7.58 -11.14
CA ARG A 466 -17.96 6.43 -10.23
C ARG A 466 -17.65 6.84 -8.79
N VAL A 467 -18.04 6.00 -7.84
CA VAL A 467 -17.60 6.16 -6.45
C VAL A 467 -16.08 6.03 -6.39
N ARG A 468 -15.43 7.05 -5.83
CA ARG A 468 -13.98 7.12 -5.71
C ARG A 468 -13.49 6.27 -4.54
N PRO A 469 -12.29 5.66 -4.64
CA PRO A 469 -11.65 5.03 -3.49
C PRO A 469 -11.45 6.06 -2.37
N ALA A 470 -11.51 5.59 -1.13
CA ALA A 470 -11.21 6.43 0.02
C ALA A 470 -9.75 6.92 -0.06
N ARG A 471 -9.49 8.08 0.53
CA ARG A 471 -8.15 8.64 0.61
C ARG A 471 -7.67 8.55 2.04
N ASP A 472 -6.48 8.00 2.25
CA ASP A 472 -5.76 8.23 3.50
C ASP A 472 -5.21 9.65 3.47
N ASP A 473 -5.85 10.53 4.23
CA ASP A 473 -5.61 11.95 4.26
C ASP A 473 -4.50 12.38 5.25
N LYS A 474 -3.72 11.43 5.78
CA LYS A 474 -2.48 11.76 6.49
C LYS A 474 -1.44 12.34 5.54
N VAL A 475 -0.67 13.30 6.04
CA VAL A 475 0.60 13.73 5.44
C VAL A 475 1.72 13.06 6.21
N ILE A 476 2.54 12.26 5.52
CA ILE A 476 3.67 11.53 6.11
C ILE A 476 4.99 12.19 5.69
N ALA A 477 5.84 12.54 6.66
CA ALA A 477 7.06 13.32 6.42
C ALA A 477 8.02 12.63 5.44
N GLU A 478 8.33 11.36 5.67
CA GLU A 478 9.18 10.57 4.77
C GLU A 478 8.69 10.61 3.32
N TRP A 479 7.41 10.32 3.10
CA TRP A 479 6.85 10.18 1.75
C TRP A 479 6.77 11.52 1.04
N ASN A 480 6.48 12.59 1.78
CA ASN A 480 6.49 13.94 1.24
C ASN A 480 7.91 14.46 0.99
N GLY A 481 8.91 14.03 1.76
CA GLY A 481 10.32 14.29 1.46
C GLY A 481 10.75 13.67 0.12
N LEU A 482 10.34 12.41 -0.12
CA LEU A 482 10.53 11.74 -1.40
C LEU A 482 9.78 12.44 -2.55
N ALA A 483 8.54 12.86 -2.32
CA ALA A 483 7.77 13.62 -3.30
C ALA A 483 8.40 14.98 -3.64
N LEU A 484 8.93 15.68 -2.63
CA LEU A 484 9.65 16.94 -2.82
C LEU A 484 10.90 16.74 -3.68
N MET A 485 11.65 15.66 -3.44
CA MET A 485 12.80 15.29 -4.25
C MET A 485 12.40 15.05 -5.72
N ALA A 486 11.37 14.24 -5.97
CA ALA A 486 10.88 13.94 -7.31
C ALA A 486 10.39 15.20 -8.05
N LEU A 487 9.62 16.06 -7.37
CA LEU A 487 9.13 17.34 -7.93
C LEU A 487 10.29 18.29 -8.26
N ALA A 488 11.27 18.42 -7.36
CA ALA A 488 12.41 19.30 -7.54
C ALA A 488 13.25 18.88 -8.77
N GLU A 489 13.66 17.61 -8.84
CA GLU A 489 14.45 17.07 -9.96
C GLU A 489 13.68 17.16 -11.29
N ALA A 490 12.40 16.75 -11.30
CA ALA A 490 11.57 16.80 -12.50
C ALA A 490 11.32 18.24 -12.98
N SER A 491 11.18 19.21 -12.07
CA SER A 491 10.98 20.62 -12.45
C SER A 491 12.15 21.18 -13.26
N VAL A 492 13.37 20.76 -12.95
CA VAL A 492 14.59 21.15 -13.66
C VAL A 492 14.67 20.40 -14.99
N ALA A 493 14.54 19.08 -14.96
CA ALA A 493 14.71 18.23 -16.13
C ALA A 493 13.65 18.49 -17.22
N LEU A 494 12.39 18.71 -16.82
CA LEU A 494 11.27 19.03 -17.72
C LEU A 494 11.11 20.53 -17.98
N ARG A 495 11.91 21.38 -17.31
CA ARG A 495 11.80 22.86 -17.37
C ARG A 495 10.38 23.34 -17.08
N SER A 496 9.76 22.81 -16.02
CA SER A 496 8.35 23.06 -15.70
C SER A 496 8.20 24.03 -14.53
N PRO A 497 7.75 25.28 -14.77
CA PRO A 497 7.46 26.24 -13.69
C PRO A 497 6.35 25.75 -12.76
N ARG A 498 5.38 24.98 -13.29
CA ARG A 498 4.29 24.38 -12.52
C ARG A 498 4.83 23.39 -11.48
N LEU A 499 5.73 22.50 -11.87
CA LEU A 499 6.36 21.54 -10.93
C LEU A 499 7.24 22.26 -9.91
N ARG A 500 7.95 23.31 -10.32
CA ARG A 500 8.75 24.14 -9.41
C ARG A 500 7.87 24.80 -8.35
N GLN A 501 6.72 25.34 -8.74
CA GLN A 501 5.76 25.94 -7.81
C GLN A 501 5.16 24.89 -6.85
N ALA A 502 4.80 23.70 -7.36
CA ALA A 502 4.31 22.61 -6.52
C ALA A 502 5.36 22.18 -5.49
N GLY A 503 6.63 22.06 -5.89
CA GLY A 503 7.73 21.77 -4.96
C GLY A 503 7.93 22.86 -3.91
N ALA A 504 7.79 24.15 -4.27
CA ALA A 504 7.93 25.26 -3.32
C ALA A 504 6.78 25.27 -2.29
N GLN A 505 5.55 24.99 -2.71
CA GLN A 505 4.40 24.88 -1.81
C GLN A 505 4.54 23.70 -0.85
N LEU A 506 5.04 22.56 -1.35
CA LEU A 506 5.33 21.40 -0.51
C LEU A 506 6.46 21.67 0.49
N ALA A 507 7.57 22.27 0.05
CA ALA A 507 8.70 22.59 0.93
C ALA A 507 8.26 23.53 2.08
N GLU A 508 7.44 24.53 1.77
CA GLU A 508 6.91 25.45 2.77
C GLU A 508 5.96 24.76 3.75
N PHE A 509 5.04 23.92 3.27
CA PHE A 509 4.18 23.11 4.12
C PHE A 509 5.00 22.23 5.07
N LEU A 510 6.00 21.51 4.56
CA LEU A 510 6.84 20.63 5.37
C LEU A 510 7.62 21.38 6.44
N ARG A 511 8.16 22.56 6.10
CA ARG A 511 8.85 23.44 7.05
C ARG A 511 7.92 23.93 8.17
N ALA A 512 6.71 24.34 7.83
CA ALA A 512 5.76 24.91 8.79
C ALA A 512 5.12 23.84 9.68
N GLU A 513 4.64 22.76 9.07
CA GLU A 513 3.79 21.77 9.73
C GLU A 513 4.58 20.59 10.29
N MET A 514 5.59 20.09 9.56
CA MET A 514 6.27 18.84 9.91
C MET A 514 7.57 19.04 10.70
N VAL A 515 8.24 20.18 10.55
CA VAL A 515 9.51 20.47 11.26
C VAL A 515 9.24 21.33 12.49
N LYS A 516 9.60 20.84 13.67
CA LYS A 516 9.46 21.51 14.97
C LYS A 516 10.83 21.66 15.64
N GLY A 517 11.52 22.76 15.33
CA GLY A 517 12.92 22.95 15.75
C GLY A 517 13.84 21.94 15.07
N ASP A 518 14.52 21.12 15.87
CA ASP A 518 15.37 19.99 15.40
C ASP A 518 14.61 18.66 15.30
N HIS A 519 13.29 18.69 15.50
CA HIS A 519 12.43 17.51 15.41
C HIS A 519 11.60 17.51 14.14
N VAL A 520 11.31 16.31 13.65
CA VAL A 520 10.38 16.06 12.55
C VAL A 520 9.22 15.27 13.13
N LEU A 521 8.00 15.60 12.72
CA LEU A 521 6.80 14.80 12.98
C LEU A 521 6.69 13.70 11.94
N ARG A 522 6.19 12.52 12.32
CA ARG A 522 5.93 11.43 11.37
C ARG A 522 4.73 11.77 10.51
N THR A 523 3.61 12.09 11.16
CA THR A 523 2.33 12.36 10.50
C THR A 523 1.74 13.71 10.90
N TRP A 524 0.90 14.22 10.03
CA TRP A 524 0.02 15.36 10.26
C TRP A 524 -1.32 15.09 9.58
N ARG A 525 -2.43 15.47 10.22
CA ARG A 525 -3.77 15.28 9.66
C ARG A 525 -4.72 16.35 10.21
N ASP A 526 -5.41 17.08 9.34
CA ASP A 526 -6.41 18.09 9.70
C ASP A 526 -5.94 19.09 10.78
N GLY A 527 -4.72 19.63 10.62
CA GLY A 527 -4.13 20.58 11.58
C GLY A 527 -3.65 19.96 12.89
N ARG A 528 -3.68 18.63 13.02
CA ARG A 528 -3.23 17.92 14.22
C ARG A 528 -1.90 17.21 13.95
N PRO A 529 -0.86 17.46 14.78
CA PRO A 529 0.39 16.73 14.70
C PRO A 529 0.20 15.30 15.20
N GLY A 530 0.83 14.34 14.53
CA GLY A 530 0.92 12.95 14.97
C GLY A 530 2.18 12.66 15.81
N PRO A 531 2.66 11.41 15.83
CA PRO A 531 3.83 11.04 16.62
C PRO A 531 5.13 11.67 16.10
N ASN A 532 6.18 11.60 16.91
CA ASN A 532 7.52 12.01 16.50
C ASN A 532 8.00 11.16 15.30
N GLY A 533 8.68 11.83 14.38
CA GLY A 533 9.30 11.23 13.21
C GLY A 533 10.51 10.39 13.58
N LEU A 534 10.69 9.36 12.76
CA LEU A 534 11.76 8.38 12.82
C LEU A 534 12.98 8.87 12.02
N LEU A 535 14.03 8.04 11.99
CA LEU A 535 15.23 8.31 11.20
C LEU A 535 14.89 8.62 9.73
N ALA A 536 14.04 7.77 9.13
CA ALA A 536 13.65 7.87 7.72
C ALA A 536 12.94 9.20 7.40
N ASP A 537 12.10 9.72 8.30
CA ASP A 537 11.44 11.02 8.10
C ASP A 537 12.44 12.16 8.02
N SER A 538 13.37 12.18 8.97
CA SER A 538 14.40 13.21 9.04
C SER A 538 15.33 13.15 7.82
N ALA A 539 15.70 11.94 7.39
CA ALA A 539 16.56 11.71 6.24
C ALA A 539 15.88 12.13 4.93
N ALA A 540 14.64 11.70 4.71
CA ALA A 540 13.90 12.01 3.49
C ALA A 540 13.59 13.52 3.38
N LEU A 541 13.24 14.18 4.49
CA LEU A 541 13.07 15.64 4.49
C LEU A 541 14.38 16.37 4.21
N ALA A 542 15.48 15.97 4.84
CA ALA A 542 16.79 16.57 4.59
C ALA A 542 17.19 16.47 3.10
N LEU A 543 17.02 15.29 2.50
CA LEU A 543 17.28 15.07 1.08
C LEU A 543 16.31 15.84 0.18
N GLY A 544 15.02 15.91 0.55
CA GLY A 544 14.02 16.68 -0.18
C GLY A 544 14.34 18.18 -0.20
N PHE A 545 14.71 18.76 0.95
CA PHE A 545 15.12 20.17 1.02
C PHE A 545 16.42 20.44 0.26
N LEU A 546 17.38 19.51 0.29
CA LEU A 546 18.59 19.62 -0.51
C LEU A 546 18.30 19.60 -2.02
N ALA A 547 17.42 18.71 -2.49
CA ALA A 547 17.00 18.67 -3.88
C ALA A 547 16.24 19.96 -4.27
N HIS A 548 15.39 20.48 -3.38
CA HIS A 548 14.68 21.74 -3.59
C HIS A 548 15.64 22.93 -3.69
N TYR A 549 16.65 22.99 -2.81
CA TYR A 549 17.74 23.95 -2.90
C TYR A 549 18.46 23.85 -4.25
N GLN A 550 18.84 22.65 -4.71
CA GLN A 550 19.52 22.49 -6.00
C GLN A 550 18.67 22.96 -7.19
N ALA A 551 17.34 22.85 -7.10
CA ALA A 551 16.44 23.33 -8.14
C ALA A 551 16.27 24.86 -8.13
N GLY A 552 16.28 25.51 -6.96
CA GLY A 552 15.92 26.92 -6.77
C GLY A 552 17.03 27.88 -6.32
N PHE A 553 18.13 27.39 -5.77
CA PHE A 553 19.25 28.12 -5.17
C PHE A 553 18.92 29.05 -3.99
N ASP A 554 17.83 28.79 -3.25
CA ASP A 554 17.56 29.46 -1.98
C ASP A 554 18.25 28.72 -0.83
N LEU A 555 19.31 29.35 -0.29
CA LEU A 555 20.17 28.79 0.76
C LEU A 555 19.42 28.43 2.04
N GLY A 556 18.26 29.03 2.32
CA GLY A 556 17.48 28.69 3.51
C GLY A 556 17.06 27.21 3.54
N TRP A 557 16.85 26.60 2.38
CA TRP A 557 16.53 25.17 2.26
C TRP A 557 17.75 24.28 2.47
N TYR A 558 18.92 24.71 2.01
CA TYR A 558 20.19 24.00 2.28
C TYR A 558 20.45 23.97 3.78
N ASP A 559 20.38 25.13 4.45
CA ASP A 559 20.61 25.24 5.89
C ASP A 559 19.62 24.38 6.68
N LEU A 560 18.36 24.33 6.25
CA LEU A 560 17.34 23.47 6.88
C LEU A 560 17.66 21.98 6.70
N GLY A 561 18.03 21.56 5.49
CA GLY A 561 18.44 20.18 5.22
C GLY A 561 19.68 19.76 6.03
N GLU A 562 20.69 20.63 6.11
CA GLU A 562 21.91 20.39 6.88
C GLU A 562 21.60 20.28 8.39
N ARG A 563 20.75 21.16 8.94
CA ARG A 563 20.33 21.06 10.35
C ARG A 563 19.65 19.74 10.65
N LEU A 564 18.74 19.28 9.77
CA LEU A 564 18.08 17.99 9.93
C LEU A 564 19.07 16.82 9.84
N ALA A 565 20.01 16.85 8.89
CA ALA A 565 21.07 15.85 8.80
C ALA A 565 21.95 15.81 10.07
N GLY A 566 22.30 16.98 10.63
CA GLY A 566 23.00 17.05 11.91
C GLY A 566 22.16 16.52 13.08
N SER A 567 20.84 16.74 13.07
CA SER A 567 19.93 16.21 14.11
C SER A 567 19.88 14.69 14.08
N ILE A 568 20.03 14.07 12.90
CA ILE A 568 20.04 12.61 12.76
C ILE A 568 21.15 12.00 13.61
N LEU A 569 22.38 12.51 13.45
CA LEU A 569 23.55 12.01 14.19
C LEU A 569 23.40 12.21 15.70
N ARG A 570 22.73 13.28 16.14
CA ARG A 570 22.51 13.56 17.57
C ARG A 570 21.43 12.70 18.21
N ARG A 571 20.36 12.40 17.47
CA ARG A 571 19.15 11.75 18.01
C ARG A 571 19.14 10.25 17.80
N PHE A 572 19.65 9.80 16.66
CA PHE A 572 19.60 8.40 16.23
C PHE A 572 20.99 7.73 16.32
N GLY A 573 22.05 8.43 16.73
CA GLY A 573 23.39 7.84 16.85
C GLY A 573 23.44 6.68 17.84
N ASP A 574 23.97 5.53 17.42
CA ASP A 574 24.33 4.42 18.31
C ASP A 574 25.70 4.73 18.97
N PRO A 575 25.85 4.65 20.31
CA PRO A 575 27.13 4.82 20.99
C PRO A 575 28.25 3.85 20.56
N GLY A 576 27.91 2.68 20.00
CA GLY A 576 28.83 1.70 19.45
C GLY A 576 29.30 2.08 18.06
N GLU A 577 28.46 1.84 17.04
CA GLU A 577 28.58 2.31 15.65
C GLU A 577 27.18 2.27 14.99
N GLY A 578 26.87 3.20 14.08
CA GLY A 578 25.63 3.18 13.29
C GLY A 578 24.54 4.13 13.78
N LEU A 579 23.30 3.88 13.34
CA LEU A 579 22.11 4.66 13.67
C LEU A 579 20.95 3.74 14.07
N TYR A 580 20.15 4.14 15.07
CA TYR A 580 18.85 3.56 15.37
C TYR A 580 17.77 4.12 14.44
N ASP A 581 16.77 3.31 14.12
CA ASP A 581 15.61 3.77 13.34
C ASP A 581 14.67 4.69 14.16
N THR A 582 14.67 4.56 15.49
CA THR A 582 13.73 5.20 16.42
C THR A 582 14.38 5.94 17.57
#